data_AF-A0A7J9GF84-F1
#
_entry.id   AF-A0A7J9GF84-F1
#
_cell.length_a   1.000
_cell.length_b   1.000
_cell.length_c   1.000
_cell.angle_alpha   90.00
_cell.angle_beta   90.00
_cell.angle_gamma   90.00
#
_symmetry.space_group_name_H-M   'P 1'
#
loop_
_entity.id
_entity.type
_entity.pdbx_description
1 polymer ?
#
loop_
_entity_poly.entity_id
_entity_poly.type
_entity_poly.pdbx_seq_one_letter_code
_entity_poly.pdbx_strand_id
1 'polypeptide(L)'
;IAYDPQCPRRQLAVEDLNHVFCFCAYVKDVWAILQYTSPTHSDQMDFHQLLSWMFDTYIMIKRSEIAITIWALWYTRNKLVHEGTNQEVGELVVFIRSYCTELATLTSSALRSNQSTSVKWSLPPSNVVKVNVDVGFVFVQRKACSGVIIHDAYGQNLGACSRLTSSVSSVFAAKALAVIHGLRFALEIGSLSMILEGDSR
;
A
#
# COMPACT_ATOMS: atom_id res chain seq x y z
N ILE A 1 -24.04 7.33 -0.72
CA ILE A 1 -23.57 7.02 0.65
C ILE A 1 -22.68 8.18 1.07
N ALA A 2 -23.11 8.97 2.05
CA ALA A 2 -22.29 10.06 2.57
C ALA A 2 -21.03 9.46 3.20
N TYR A 3 -19.86 9.98 2.82
CA TYR A 3 -18.60 9.59 3.44
C TYR A 3 -18.61 10.13 4.87
N ASP A 4 -18.78 9.24 5.85
CA ASP A 4 -18.54 9.59 7.25
C ASP A 4 -17.02 9.72 7.43
N PRO A 5 -16.50 10.92 7.72
CA PRO A 5 -15.08 11.10 7.94
C PRO A 5 -14.60 10.45 9.23
N GLN A 6 -15.48 9.88 10.06
CA GLN A 6 -15.11 9.26 11.33
C GLN A 6 -14.67 7.81 11.17
N CYS A 7 -13.76 7.39 12.05
CA CYS A 7 -13.29 6.01 12.12
C CYS A 7 -14.46 5.03 12.33
N PRO A 8 -14.67 4.05 11.43
CA PRO A 8 -15.82 3.15 11.47
C PRO A 8 -15.84 2.21 12.68
N ARG A 9 -14.71 2.07 13.40
CA ARG A 9 -14.59 1.17 14.57
C ARG A 9 -14.99 1.82 15.89
N ARG A 10 -14.80 3.12 16.03
CA ARG A 10 -14.98 3.81 17.31
C ARG A 10 -15.71 5.16 17.20
N GLN A 11 -15.88 5.74 16.00
CA GLN A 11 -16.49 7.07 15.77
C GLN A 11 -15.86 8.24 16.58
N LEU A 12 -14.68 8.05 17.17
CA LEU A 12 -14.06 9.04 18.08
C LEU A 12 -13.12 10.03 17.39
N ALA A 13 -12.64 9.72 16.19
CA ALA A 13 -11.65 10.53 15.48
C ALA A 13 -11.89 10.48 13.98
N VAL A 14 -11.42 11.53 13.28
CA VAL A 14 -11.39 11.57 11.82
C VAL A 14 -10.45 10.47 11.32
N GLU A 15 -10.92 9.73 10.33
CA GLU A 15 -10.19 8.68 9.67
C GLU A 15 -9.22 9.29 8.64
N ASP A 16 -7.95 9.37 9.01
CA ASP A 16 -6.84 9.67 8.11
C ASP A 16 -5.82 8.51 8.09
N LEU A 17 -4.79 8.62 7.25
CA LEU A 17 -3.75 7.58 7.13
C LEU A 17 -3.09 7.27 8.48
N ASN A 18 -2.80 8.30 9.27
CA ASN A 18 -2.16 8.17 10.57
C ASN A 18 -3.06 7.41 11.55
N HIS A 19 -4.37 7.74 11.56
CA HIS A 19 -5.33 7.08 12.41
C HIS A 19 -5.52 5.60 12.03
N VAL A 20 -5.67 5.31 10.74
CA VAL A 20 -5.94 3.96 10.23
C VAL A 20 -4.78 2.99 10.50
N PHE A 21 -3.54 3.48 10.51
CA PHE A 21 -2.36 2.62 10.62
C PHE A 21 -1.59 2.75 11.94
N CYS A 22 -1.80 3.80 12.72
CA CYS A 22 -0.99 4.07 13.91
C CYS A 22 -1.82 4.40 15.16
N PHE A 23 -2.81 5.29 15.03
CA PHE A 23 -3.41 5.91 16.21
C PHE A 23 -4.76 5.34 16.66
N CYS A 24 -5.44 4.55 15.83
CA CYS A 24 -6.65 3.86 16.24
C CYS A 24 -6.35 2.88 17.38
N ALA A 25 -7.17 2.86 18.44
CA ALA A 25 -6.99 1.96 19.58
C ALA A 25 -6.91 0.48 19.16
N TYR A 26 -7.79 0.07 18.23
CA TYR A 26 -7.76 -1.27 17.63
C TYR A 26 -6.39 -1.60 17.01
N VAL A 27 -5.81 -0.62 16.31
CA VAL A 27 -4.52 -0.77 15.62
C VAL A 27 -3.36 -0.81 16.61
N LYS A 28 -3.41 0.04 17.65
CA LYS A 28 -2.44 0.01 18.75
C LYS A 28 -2.41 -1.36 19.44
N ASP A 29 -3.58 -1.96 19.67
CA ASP A 29 -3.68 -3.30 20.26
C ASP A 29 -3.05 -4.37 19.36
N VAL A 30 -3.28 -4.31 18.04
CA VAL A 30 -2.64 -5.22 17.06
C VAL A 30 -1.11 -5.11 17.12
N TRP A 31 -0.56 -3.89 17.03
CA TRP A 31 0.89 -3.67 17.08
C TRP A 31 1.50 -4.12 18.41
N ALA A 32 0.81 -3.89 19.53
CA ALA A 32 1.25 -4.31 20.86
C ALA A 32 1.31 -5.84 20.98
N ILE A 33 0.29 -6.57 20.51
CA ILE A 33 0.27 -8.04 20.58
C ILE A 33 1.31 -8.66 19.62
N LEU A 34 1.60 -8.00 18.50
CA LEU A 34 2.70 -8.38 17.60
C LEU A 34 4.10 -8.00 18.13
N GLN A 35 4.16 -7.34 19.29
CA GLN A 35 5.40 -6.96 19.99
C GLN A 35 6.27 -5.95 19.21
N TYR A 36 5.63 -5.04 18.47
CA TYR A 36 6.32 -3.91 17.86
C TYR A 36 6.41 -2.74 18.84
N THR A 37 7.59 -2.11 18.90
CA THR A 37 7.82 -0.94 19.73
C THR A 37 7.43 0.32 18.96
N SER A 38 6.95 1.33 19.68
CA SER A 38 6.76 2.67 19.12
C SER A 38 8.01 3.53 19.37
N PRO A 39 8.38 4.43 18.44
CA PRO A 39 9.47 5.36 18.66
C PRO A 39 9.14 6.32 19.81
N THR A 40 10.18 6.86 20.44
CA THR A 40 10.04 7.99 21.37
C THR A 40 9.47 9.17 20.58
N HIS A 41 8.33 9.73 21.01
CA HIS A 41 7.56 10.76 20.28
C HIS A 41 6.76 10.27 19.05
N SER A 42 6.25 9.03 19.08
CA SER A 42 5.33 8.52 18.04
C SER A 42 4.15 9.44 17.72
N ASP A 43 3.68 10.22 18.70
CA ASP A 43 2.52 11.12 18.54
C ASP A 43 2.82 12.36 17.68
N GLN A 44 4.09 12.61 17.35
CA GLN A 44 4.52 13.71 16.48
C GLN A 44 4.91 13.25 15.07
N MET A 45 4.97 11.94 14.84
CA MET A 45 5.36 11.38 13.55
C MET A 45 4.13 11.11 12.69
N ASP A 46 4.22 11.46 11.41
CA ASP A 46 3.26 10.95 10.44
C ASP A 46 3.52 9.48 10.11
N PHE A 47 2.57 8.85 9.41
CA PHE A 47 2.63 7.46 9.01
C PHE A 47 3.86 7.15 8.16
N HIS A 48 4.29 8.07 7.28
CA HIS A 48 5.46 7.85 6.42
C HIS A 48 6.75 7.85 7.24
N GLN A 49 6.87 8.78 8.19
CA GLN A 49 8.01 8.85 9.11
C GLN A 49 8.05 7.61 10.00
N LEU A 50 6.90 7.19 10.56
CA LEU A 50 6.82 5.99 11.39
C LEU A 50 7.17 4.74 10.59
N LEU A 51 6.66 4.63 9.35
CA LEU A 51 6.94 3.51 8.46
C LEU A 51 8.43 3.44 8.11
N SER A 52 9.05 4.56 7.77
CA SER A 52 10.50 4.63 7.52
C SER A 52 11.28 4.16 8.75
N TRP A 53 10.95 4.70 9.93
CA TRP A 53 11.61 4.30 11.17
C TRP A 53 11.45 2.80 11.47
N MET A 54 10.26 2.22 11.27
CA MET A 54 10.05 0.78 11.46
C MET A 54 10.92 -0.03 10.49
N PHE A 55 10.98 0.36 9.22
CA PHE A 55 11.81 -0.33 8.24
C PHE A 55 13.30 -0.20 8.57
N ASP A 56 13.77 0.96 9.02
CA ASP A 56 15.17 1.16 9.39
C ASP A 56 15.54 0.41 10.68
N THR A 57 14.61 0.28 11.62
CA THR A 57 14.83 -0.37 12.93
C THR A 57 14.85 -1.89 12.84
N TYR A 58 14.02 -2.49 11.98
CA TYR A 58 13.80 -3.93 11.95
C TYR A 58 14.43 -4.64 10.76
N ILE A 59 14.87 -5.90 10.99
CA ILE A 59 15.44 -6.78 9.95
C ILE A 59 14.41 -7.22 8.91
N MET A 60 14.86 -7.74 7.77
CA MET A 60 13.99 -8.10 6.63
C MET A 60 12.78 -9.00 6.98
N ILE A 61 12.95 -10.03 7.79
CA ILE A 61 11.83 -10.92 8.20
C ILE A 61 10.73 -10.10 8.91
N LYS A 62 11.14 -9.16 9.76
CA LYS A 62 10.22 -8.27 10.47
C LYS A 62 9.63 -7.20 9.55
N ARG A 63 10.36 -6.72 8.54
CA ARG A 63 9.82 -5.81 7.50
C ARG A 63 8.67 -6.46 6.72
N SER A 64 8.77 -7.74 6.39
CA SER A 64 7.68 -8.48 5.76
C SER A 64 6.44 -8.57 6.67
N GLU A 65 6.63 -8.88 7.96
CA GLU A 65 5.54 -8.91 8.94
C GLU A 65 4.89 -7.53 9.13
N ILE A 66 5.67 -6.44 9.12
CA ILE A 66 5.15 -5.05 9.13
C ILE A 66 4.30 -4.78 7.89
N ALA A 67 4.79 -5.13 6.70
CA ALA A 67 4.04 -4.91 5.44
C ALA A 67 2.73 -5.71 5.41
N ILE A 68 2.77 -6.99 5.84
CA ILE A 68 1.59 -7.85 5.97
C ILE A 68 0.61 -7.27 6.98
N THR A 69 1.10 -6.74 8.10
CA THR A 69 0.27 -6.11 9.13
C THR A 69 -0.46 -4.88 8.58
N ILE A 70 0.24 -3.98 7.89
CA ILE A 70 -0.37 -2.78 7.27
C ILE A 70 -1.43 -3.19 6.25
N TRP A 71 -1.13 -4.15 5.39
CA TRP A 71 -2.11 -4.67 4.43
C TRP A 71 -3.32 -5.30 5.12
N ALA A 72 -3.12 -6.11 6.16
CA ALA A 72 -4.19 -6.78 6.89
C ALA A 72 -5.07 -5.77 7.65
N LEU A 73 -4.49 -4.71 8.21
CA LEU A 73 -5.23 -3.60 8.84
C LEU A 73 -6.12 -2.86 7.82
N TRP A 74 -5.55 -2.55 6.65
CA TRP A 74 -6.30 -1.95 5.53
C TRP A 74 -7.43 -2.87 5.07
N TYR A 75 -7.14 -4.16 4.88
CA TYR A 75 -8.12 -5.16 4.45
C TYR A 75 -9.28 -5.26 5.45
N THR A 76 -8.99 -5.44 6.74
CA THR A 76 -10.03 -5.51 7.77
C THR A 76 -10.84 -4.21 7.87
N ARG A 77 -10.20 -3.04 7.70
CA ARG A 77 -10.91 -1.76 7.65
C ARG A 77 -11.88 -1.72 6.47
N ASN A 78 -11.44 -2.14 5.29
CA ASN A 78 -12.29 -2.14 4.10
C ASN A 78 -13.42 -3.16 4.19
N LYS A 79 -13.14 -4.33 4.75
CA LYS A 79 -14.17 -5.34 5.04
C LYS A 79 -15.24 -4.79 5.96
N LEU A 80 -14.86 -4.06 7.01
CA LEU A 80 -15.80 -3.38 7.88
C LEU A 80 -16.64 -2.33 7.13
N VAL A 81 -16.00 -1.48 6.33
CA VAL A 81 -16.69 -0.38 5.63
C VAL A 81 -17.62 -0.86 4.51
N HIS A 82 -17.23 -1.91 3.78
CA HIS A 82 -17.96 -2.37 2.60
C HIS A 82 -18.87 -3.57 2.87
N GLU A 83 -18.53 -4.42 3.84
CA GLU A 83 -19.27 -5.65 4.16
C GLU A 83 -19.88 -5.61 5.58
N GLY A 84 -19.65 -4.55 6.36
CA GLY A 84 -20.15 -4.43 7.74
C GLY A 84 -19.52 -5.42 8.73
N THR A 85 -18.48 -6.14 8.30
CA THR A 85 -17.87 -7.22 9.10
C THR A 85 -16.65 -6.71 9.85
N ASN A 86 -16.70 -6.72 11.18
CA ASN A 86 -15.57 -6.37 12.03
C ASN A 86 -14.85 -7.64 12.48
N GLN A 87 -13.54 -7.71 12.26
CA GLN A 87 -12.70 -8.82 12.73
C GLN A 87 -12.07 -8.44 14.07
N GLU A 88 -12.05 -9.36 15.03
CA GLU A 88 -11.47 -9.09 16.34
C GLU A 88 -9.93 -8.97 16.25
N VAL A 89 -9.34 -8.24 17.20
CA VAL A 89 -7.87 -8.02 17.25
C VAL A 89 -7.13 -9.36 17.29
N GLY A 90 -7.58 -10.30 18.13
CA GLY A 90 -6.94 -11.61 18.28
C GLY A 90 -6.98 -12.43 16.99
N GLU A 91 -8.13 -12.44 16.30
CA GLU A 91 -8.30 -13.12 15.02
C GLU A 91 -7.37 -12.54 13.94
N LEU A 92 -7.24 -11.21 13.89
CA LEU A 92 -6.37 -10.54 12.94
C LEU A 92 -4.89 -10.86 13.19
N VAL A 93 -4.46 -10.90 14.46
CA VAL A 93 -3.09 -11.28 14.82
C VAL A 93 -2.80 -12.73 14.43
N VAL A 94 -3.73 -13.66 14.68
CA VAL A 94 -3.58 -15.07 14.26
C VAL A 94 -3.47 -15.16 12.75
N PHE A 95 -4.31 -14.42 12.02
CA PHE A 95 -4.24 -14.34 10.56
C PHE A 95 -2.88 -13.84 10.08
N ILE A 96 -2.37 -12.72 10.61
CA ILE A 96 -1.08 -12.14 10.24
C ILE A 96 0.05 -13.16 10.45
N ARG A 97 0.12 -13.80 11.63
CA ARG A 97 1.16 -14.79 11.94
C ARG A 97 1.08 -16.02 11.04
N SER A 98 -0.13 -16.49 10.76
CA SER A 98 -0.36 -17.63 9.87
C SER A 98 0.09 -17.29 8.44
N TYR A 99 -0.26 -16.10 7.96
CA TYR A 99 0.13 -15.61 6.64
C TYR A 99 1.65 -15.45 6.52
N CYS A 100 2.32 -14.88 7.53
CA CYS A 100 3.78 -14.81 7.58
C CYS A 100 4.43 -16.20 7.51
N THR A 101 3.86 -17.18 8.22
CA THR A 101 4.36 -18.56 8.25
C THR A 101 4.18 -19.23 6.89
N GLU A 102 2.99 -19.11 6.30
CA GLU A 102 2.69 -19.63 4.96
C GLU A 102 3.62 -19.02 3.91
N LEU A 103 3.78 -17.69 3.92
CA LEU A 103 4.67 -17.00 2.99
C LEU A 103 6.12 -17.50 3.11
N ALA A 104 6.64 -17.66 4.33
CA ALA A 104 7.98 -18.21 4.55
C ALA A 104 8.13 -19.65 4.02
N THR A 105 7.10 -20.49 4.16
CA THR A 105 7.11 -21.85 3.59
C THR A 105 7.04 -21.85 2.07
N LEU A 106 6.24 -20.97 1.47
CA LEU A 106 6.11 -20.84 0.02
C LEU A 106 7.39 -20.27 -0.61
N THR A 107 8.02 -19.26 -0.01
CA THR A 107 9.30 -18.74 -0.53
C THR A 107 10.39 -19.81 -0.49
N SER A 108 10.39 -20.66 0.53
CA SER A 108 11.32 -21.80 0.65
C SER A 108 11.04 -22.93 -0.35
N SER A 109 9.80 -23.03 -0.82
CA SER A 109 9.33 -24.05 -1.77
C SER A 109 9.40 -23.58 -3.23
N ALA A 110 9.18 -22.28 -3.48
CA ALA A 110 9.25 -21.65 -4.80
C ALA A 110 10.68 -21.65 -5.37
N LEU A 111 11.70 -21.60 -4.51
CA LEU A 111 13.09 -21.89 -4.89
C LEU A 111 13.28 -23.30 -5.49
N ARG A 112 12.30 -24.20 -5.37
CA ARG A 112 12.36 -25.59 -5.85
C ARG A 112 11.39 -25.90 -6.99
N SER A 113 10.47 -24.99 -7.32
CA SER A 113 9.41 -25.26 -8.31
C SER A 113 9.26 -24.11 -9.30
N ASN A 114 9.93 -24.24 -10.44
CA ASN A 114 9.71 -23.41 -11.62
C ASN A 114 8.55 -23.99 -12.43
N GLN A 115 7.30 -23.76 -12.01
CA GLN A 115 6.17 -23.84 -12.93
C GLN A 115 4.89 -23.25 -12.32
N SER A 116 4.48 -22.09 -12.83
CA SER A 116 3.05 -21.86 -13.08
C SER A 116 2.87 -20.78 -14.15
N THR A 117 2.09 -21.14 -15.16
CA THR A 117 1.52 -20.25 -16.19
C THR A 117 0.18 -19.74 -15.68
N SER A 118 0.20 -18.61 -14.97
CA SER A 118 -0.92 -17.67 -14.97
C SER A 118 -0.46 -16.41 -15.69
N VAL A 119 -1.36 -15.50 -16.06
CA VAL A 119 -1.01 -14.19 -16.64
C VAL A 119 -0.15 -13.43 -15.62
N LYS A 120 1.15 -13.70 -15.68
CA LYS A 120 2.15 -13.15 -14.77
C LYS A 120 2.66 -11.88 -15.41
N TRP A 121 2.70 -10.84 -14.58
CA TRP A 121 3.48 -9.65 -14.83
C TRP A 121 4.77 -10.01 -15.57
N SER A 122 4.94 -9.47 -16.78
CA SER A 122 6.11 -9.72 -17.62
C SER A 122 7.17 -8.66 -17.37
N LEU A 123 8.43 -9.10 -17.30
CA LEU A 123 9.57 -8.20 -17.26
C LEU A 123 9.60 -7.37 -18.56
N PRO A 124 9.88 -6.06 -18.49
CA PRO A 124 10.08 -5.26 -19.68
C PRO A 124 11.35 -5.68 -20.43
N PRO A 125 11.49 -5.35 -21.72
CA PRO A 125 12.72 -5.57 -22.47
C PRO A 125 13.93 -4.88 -21.83
N SER A 126 15.14 -5.35 -22.15
CA SER A 126 16.37 -4.71 -21.69
C SER A 126 16.40 -3.22 -22.06
N ASN A 127 16.90 -2.39 -21.14
CA ASN A 127 16.95 -0.92 -21.26
C ASN A 127 15.58 -0.22 -21.33
N VAL A 128 14.49 -0.90 -20.96
CA VAL A 128 13.16 -0.32 -20.84
C VAL A 128 12.71 -0.43 -19.39
N VAL A 129 12.18 0.67 -18.83
CA VAL A 129 11.52 0.63 -17.52
C VAL A 129 10.03 0.44 -17.68
N LYS A 130 9.40 -0.32 -16.78
CA LYS A 130 7.95 -0.49 -16.74
C LYS A 130 7.36 0.42 -15.68
N VAL A 131 6.49 1.32 -16.08
CA VAL A 131 5.81 2.30 -15.22
C VAL A 131 4.36 1.90 -15.07
N ASN A 132 4.00 1.45 -13.87
CA ASN A 132 2.64 1.10 -13.52
C ASN A 132 2.00 2.29 -12.84
N VAL A 133 0.86 2.74 -13.36
CA VAL A 133 0.09 3.84 -12.79
C VAL A 133 -1.31 3.38 -12.39
N ASP A 134 -1.77 3.85 -11.24
CA ASP A 134 -3.15 3.68 -10.80
C ASP A 134 -3.68 5.00 -10.23
N VAL A 135 -5.01 5.14 -10.13
CA VAL A 135 -5.65 6.33 -9.60
C VAL A 135 -6.87 6.03 -8.75
N GLY A 136 -6.85 6.54 -7.52
CA GLY A 136 -8.06 6.70 -6.72
C GLY A 136 -8.74 8.02 -7.04
N PHE A 137 -10.05 8.04 -7.28
CA PHE A 137 -10.80 9.28 -7.52
C PHE A 137 -12.07 9.34 -6.68
N VAL A 138 -12.29 10.48 -6.02
CA VAL A 138 -13.48 10.77 -5.22
C VAL A 138 -14.25 11.91 -5.87
N PHE A 139 -15.34 11.59 -6.58
CA PHE A 139 -16.12 12.55 -7.36
C PHE A 139 -16.64 13.72 -6.52
N VAL A 140 -17.22 13.43 -5.36
CA VAL A 140 -17.81 14.45 -4.46
C VAL A 140 -16.78 15.47 -4.01
N GLN A 141 -15.54 15.04 -3.75
CA GLN A 141 -14.45 15.91 -3.30
C GLN A 141 -13.65 16.51 -4.46
N ARG A 142 -13.89 16.06 -5.70
CA ARG A 142 -13.09 16.39 -6.88
C ARG A 142 -11.58 16.19 -6.65
N LYS A 143 -11.23 15.14 -5.92
CA LYS A 143 -9.84 14.79 -5.60
C LYS A 143 -9.45 13.48 -6.28
N ALA A 144 -8.24 13.44 -6.81
CA ALA A 144 -7.60 12.24 -7.33
C ALA A 144 -6.28 12.00 -6.62
N CYS A 145 -5.94 10.74 -6.32
CA CYS A 145 -4.63 10.35 -5.85
C CYS A 145 -4.03 9.38 -6.88
N SER A 146 -2.97 9.81 -7.56
CA SER A 146 -2.22 8.94 -8.47
C SER A 146 -1.22 8.12 -7.66
N GLY A 147 -1.09 6.84 -7.97
CA GLY A 147 0.01 5.98 -7.53
C GLY A 147 0.86 5.56 -8.72
N VAL A 148 2.18 5.54 -8.56
CA VAL A 148 3.14 5.15 -9.60
C VAL A 148 4.18 4.21 -9.00
N ILE A 149 4.49 3.11 -9.70
CA ILE A 149 5.63 2.24 -9.38
C ILE A 149 6.40 1.96 -10.66
N ILE A 150 7.72 2.13 -10.60
CA ILE A 150 8.63 1.89 -11.73
C ILE A 150 9.53 0.70 -11.45
N HIS A 151 9.59 -0.24 -12.40
CA HIS A 151 10.48 -1.39 -12.35
C HIS A 151 11.47 -1.40 -13.51
N ASP A 152 12.67 -1.94 -13.28
CA ASP A 152 13.66 -2.20 -14.33
C ASP A 152 13.39 -3.53 -15.07
N ALA A 153 14.26 -3.86 -16.03
CA ALA A 153 14.22 -5.09 -16.81
C ALA A 153 14.51 -6.37 -16.00
N TYR A 154 14.96 -6.24 -14.75
CA TYR A 154 15.17 -7.34 -13.80
C TYR A 154 14.02 -7.45 -12.80
N GLY A 155 13.02 -6.58 -12.89
CA GLY A 155 11.88 -6.53 -11.98
C GLY A 155 12.19 -5.88 -10.64
N GLN A 156 13.32 -5.20 -10.52
CA GLN A 156 13.65 -4.42 -9.34
C GLN A 156 12.91 -3.09 -9.38
N ASN A 157 12.38 -2.69 -8.22
CA ASN A 157 11.73 -1.40 -8.06
C ASN A 157 12.78 -0.27 -8.09
N LEU A 158 12.67 0.60 -9.08
CA LEU A 158 13.51 1.80 -9.24
C LEU A 158 12.97 3.01 -8.48
N GLY A 159 11.67 3.01 -8.20
CA GLY A 159 11.01 4.08 -7.46
C GLY A 159 9.50 3.90 -7.41
N ALA A 160 8.89 4.46 -6.37
CA ALA A 160 7.45 4.57 -6.24
C ALA A 160 7.07 5.96 -5.73
N CYS A 161 5.95 6.49 -6.19
CA CYS A 161 5.43 7.76 -5.70
C CYS A 161 3.90 7.78 -5.67
N SER A 162 3.33 8.68 -4.86
CA SER A 162 1.92 9.00 -4.89
C SER A 162 1.70 10.51 -4.92
N ARG A 163 0.63 10.96 -5.56
CA ARG A 163 0.36 12.39 -5.72
C ARG A 163 -1.13 12.71 -5.64
N LEU A 164 -1.49 13.48 -4.60
CA LEU A 164 -2.84 14.03 -4.44
C LEU A 164 -3.02 15.27 -5.32
N THR A 165 -4.09 15.28 -6.11
CA THR A 165 -4.49 16.40 -6.98
C THR A 165 -5.92 16.79 -6.69
N SER A 166 -6.14 18.08 -6.42
CA SER A 166 -7.47 18.65 -6.19
C SER A 166 -8.09 19.20 -7.47
N SER A 167 -9.38 19.50 -7.43
CA SER A 167 -10.14 20.13 -8.53
C SER A 167 -10.27 19.29 -9.81
N VAL A 168 -10.10 17.97 -9.71
CA VAL A 168 -10.21 17.04 -10.83
C VAL A 168 -11.69 16.87 -11.23
N SER A 169 -11.99 17.00 -12.52
CA SER A 169 -13.36 17.08 -13.04
C SER A 169 -14.01 15.72 -13.31
N SER A 170 -13.23 14.67 -13.50
CA SER A 170 -13.74 13.34 -13.85
C SER A 170 -12.73 12.23 -13.56
N VAL A 171 -13.21 10.98 -13.52
CA VAL A 171 -12.35 9.78 -13.47
C VAL A 171 -11.40 9.75 -14.66
N PHE A 172 -11.87 10.15 -15.85
CA PHE A 172 -11.03 10.22 -17.04
C PHE A 172 -9.87 11.21 -16.87
N ALA A 173 -10.16 12.41 -16.36
CA ALA A 173 -9.13 13.40 -16.04
C ALA A 173 -8.16 12.89 -14.96
N ALA A 174 -8.67 12.16 -13.96
CA ALA A 174 -7.85 11.53 -12.93
C ALA A 174 -6.88 10.49 -13.52
N LYS A 175 -7.36 9.62 -14.41
CA LYS A 175 -6.52 8.63 -15.12
C LYS A 175 -5.46 9.32 -15.97
N ALA A 176 -5.83 10.35 -16.74
CA ALA A 176 -4.88 11.13 -17.53
C ALA A 176 -3.79 11.78 -16.65
N LEU A 177 -4.16 12.30 -15.47
CA LEU A 177 -3.21 12.82 -14.49
C LEU A 177 -2.27 11.75 -13.96
N ALA A 178 -2.74 10.53 -13.69
CA ALA A 178 -1.88 9.44 -13.25
C ALA A 178 -0.84 9.06 -14.31
N VAL A 179 -1.24 9.01 -15.59
CA VAL A 179 -0.31 8.84 -16.71
C VAL A 179 0.74 9.95 -16.73
N ILE A 180 0.32 11.22 -16.63
CA ILE A 180 1.24 12.38 -16.62
C ILE A 180 2.22 12.29 -15.44
N HIS A 181 1.75 11.91 -14.26
CA HIS A 181 2.59 11.73 -13.09
C HIS A 181 3.59 10.58 -13.28
N GLY A 182 3.16 9.46 -13.86
CA GLY A 182 4.04 8.34 -14.17
C GLY A 182 5.15 8.71 -15.15
N LEU A 183 4.83 9.42 -16.22
CA LEU A 183 5.80 9.90 -17.21
C LEU A 183 6.80 10.88 -16.59
N ARG A 184 6.32 11.85 -15.79
CA ARG A 184 7.21 12.80 -15.10
C ARG A 184 8.16 12.12 -14.14
N PHE A 185 7.65 11.19 -13.33
CA PHE A 185 8.46 10.45 -12.38
C PHE A 185 9.52 9.59 -13.09
N ALA A 186 9.18 8.97 -14.23
CA ALA A 186 10.13 8.24 -15.05
C ALA A 186 11.27 9.12 -15.60
N LEU A 187 10.95 10.35 -15.99
CA LEU A 187 11.95 11.33 -16.43
C LEU A 187 12.84 11.78 -15.27
N GLU A 188 12.28 11.99 -14.07
CA GLU A 188 13.03 12.36 -12.86
C GLU A 188 14.05 11.30 -12.45
N ILE A 189 13.73 10.01 -12.62
CA ILE A 189 14.67 8.90 -12.38
C ILE A 189 15.65 8.66 -13.56
N GLY A 190 15.60 9.50 -14.60
CA GLY A 190 16.54 9.45 -15.73
C GLY A 190 16.23 8.42 -16.81
N SER A 191 15.00 7.91 -16.90
CA SER A 191 14.60 6.91 -17.90
C SER A 191 14.04 7.55 -19.17
N LEU A 192 14.68 7.26 -20.31
CA LEU A 192 14.25 7.75 -21.64
C LEU A 192 13.43 6.74 -22.44
N SER A 193 13.46 5.46 -22.04
CA SER A 193 12.74 4.37 -22.69
C SER A 193 11.88 3.64 -21.68
N MET A 194 10.58 3.64 -21.91
CA MET A 194 9.60 3.17 -20.93
C MET A 194 8.36 2.54 -21.57
N ILE A 195 7.75 1.60 -20.85
CA ILE A 195 6.41 1.09 -21.12
C ILE A 195 5.53 1.55 -19.97
N LEU A 196 4.44 2.25 -20.27
CA LEU A 196 3.46 2.66 -19.27
C LEU A 196 2.26 1.70 -19.29
N GLU A 197 1.94 1.14 -18.14
CA GLU A 197 0.77 0.29 -17.91
C GLU A 197 -0.11 0.97 -16.86
N GLY A 198 -1.42 0.88 -17.04
CA GLY A 198 -2.38 1.34 -16.05
C GLY A 198 -3.72 0.68 -16.26
N ASP A 199 -4.51 0.58 -15.19
CA ASP A 199 -5.83 -0.04 -15.23
C ASP A 199 -6.82 0.89 -15.94
N SER A 200 -6.80 0.86 -17.27
CA SER A 200 -7.86 1.44 -18.08
C SER A 200 -8.50 0.40 -18.97
N ARG A 201 -9.67 -0.07 -18.53
CA ARG A 201 -10.78 -0.31 -19.45
C ARG A 201 -11.33 1.02 -19.97
#